data_AF-A0A529SX34-F1
#
_entry.id   AF-A0A529SX34-F1
#
_cell.length_a   1.000
_cell.length_b   1.000
_cell.length_c   1.000
_cell.angle_alpha   90.00
_cell.angle_beta   90.00
_cell.angle_gamma   90.00
#
_symmetry.space_group_name_H-M   'P 1'
#
loop_
_entity.id
_entity.type
_entity.pdbx_description
1 polymer ?
#
loop_
_entity_poly.entity_id
_entity_poly.type
_entity_poly.pdbx_seq_one_letter_code
_entity_poly.pdbx_strand_id
1 'polypeptide(L)' 'MTKTSPSPEAIAAWARLVRVSRQLVERTEDALKANGLPPLAWYDVLHELAEAGEGGLRPF' A
#
# COMPACT_ATOMS: atom_id res chain seq x y z
N MET A 1 24.24 -16.10 19.73
CA MET A 1 24.36 -15.30 18.49
C MET A 1 24.42 -13.85 18.91
N THR A 2 25.54 -13.15 18.70
CA THR A 2 25.66 -11.72 19.01
C THR A 2 24.89 -10.92 17.95
N LYS A 3 23.86 -10.19 18.36
CA LYS A 3 23.03 -9.38 17.46
C LYS A 3 23.75 -8.06 17.22
N THR A 4 24.32 -7.88 16.03
CA THR A 4 24.97 -6.64 15.61
C THR A 4 23.90 -5.57 15.36
N SER A 5 24.09 -4.37 15.92
CA SER A 5 23.23 -3.23 15.65
C SER A 5 23.42 -2.72 14.20
N PRO A 6 22.37 -2.23 13.52
CA PRO A 6 22.49 -1.64 12.19
C PRO A 6 23.40 -0.40 12.22
N SER A 7 24.08 -0.11 11.09
CA SER A 7 24.87 1.11 10.97
C SER A 7 23.99 2.37 10.98
N PRO A 8 24.51 3.54 11.36
CA PRO A 8 23.78 4.80 11.30
C PRO A 8 23.20 5.11 9.91
N GLU A 9 23.92 4.77 8.84
CA GLU A 9 23.49 4.97 7.45
C GLU A 9 22.30 4.07 7.10
N ALA A 10 22.32 2.81 7.55
CA ALA A 10 21.22 1.88 7.37
C ALA A 10 19.94 2.38 8.09
N ILE A 11 20.10 2.89 9.31
CA ILE A 11 18.98 3.49 10.07
C ILE A 11 18.42 4.71 9.34
N ALA A 12 19.28 5.60 8.84
CA ALA A 12 18.86 6.80 8.12
C ALA A 12 18.15 6.48 6.80
N ALA A 13 18.67 5.51 6.04
CA ALA A 13 18.04 5.04 4.80
C ALA A 13 16.66 4.45 5.07
N TRP A 14 16.53 3.59 6.08
CA TRP A 14 15.26 2.99 6.47
C TRP A 14 14.24 4.04 6.94
N ALA A 15 14.65 4.98 7.78
CA ALA A 15 13.79 6.05 8.26
C ALA A 15 13.23 6.92 7.11
N ARG A 16 14.07 7.19 6.08
CA ARG A 16 13.63 7.90 4.88
C ARG A 16 12.64 7.07 4.07
N LEU A 17 12.92 5.78 3.87
CA LEU A 17 12.04 4.89 3.11
C LEU A 17 10.64 4.83 3.74
N VAL A 18 10.55 4.57 5.04
CA VAL A 18 9.27 4.48 5.77
C VAL A 18 8.51 5.81 5.74
N ARG A 19 9.22 6.94 5.82
CA ARG A 19 8.58 8.26 5.74
C ARG A 19 7.99 8.51 4.35
N VAL A 20 8.75 8.23 3.30
CA VAL A 20 8.31 8.44 1.92
C VAL A 20 7.18 7.48 1.55
N SER A 21 7.26 6.22 1.96
CA SER A 21 6.18 5.25 1.68
C SER A 21 4.86 5.70 2.30
N ARG A 22 4.87 6.17 3.55
CA ARG A 22 3.69 6.71 4.22
C ARG A 22 3.12 7.93 3.48
N GLN A 23 3.98 8.90 3.13
CA GLN A 23 3.55 10.09 2.41
C GLN A 23 2.96 9.76 1.03
N LEU A 24 3.50 8.75 0.35
CA LEU A 24 3.00 8.33 -0.95
C LEU A 24 1.62 7.69 -0.84
N VAL A 25 1.39 6.85 0.17
CA VAL A 25 0.07 6.26 0.44
C VAL A 25 -0.94 7.37 0.76
N GLU A 26 -0.60 8.29 1.66
CA GLU A 26 -1.48 9.41 2.04
C GLU A 26 -1.86 10.27 0.81
N ARG A 27 -0.87 10.64 -0.02
CA ARG A 27 -1.14 11.42 -1.26
C ARG A 27 -1.97 10.67 -2.28
N THR A 28 -1.77 9.36 -2.40
CA THR A 28 -2.56 8.51 -3.30
C THR A 28 -4.01 8.48 -2.85
N GLU A 29 -4.26 8.24 -1.56
CA GLU A 29 -5.60 8.23 -0.97
C GLU A 29 -6.29 9.59 -1.11
N ASP A 30 -5.57 10.69 -0.88
CA ASP A 30 -6.09 12.05 -1.10
C ASP A 30 -6.49 12.27 -2.56
N ALA A 31 -5.68 11.81 -3.51
CA ALA A 31 -5.98 11.92 -4.94
C ALA A 31 -7.18 11.07 -5.35
N LEU A 32 -7.32 9.84 -4.83
CA LEU A 32 -8.49 9.00 -5.06
C LEU A 32 -9.75 9.69 -4.54
N LYS A 33 -9.71 10.18 -3.30
CA LYS A 33 -10.81 10.91 -2.67
C LYS A 33 -11.21 12.16 -3.46
N ALA A 34 -10.23 12.95 -3.91
CA ALA A 34 -10.48 14.16 -4.70
C ALA A 34 -11.20 13.88 -6.03
N ASN A 35 -11.05 12.66 -6.57
CA ASN A 35 -11.72 12.20 -7.79
C ASN A 35 -13.00 11.37 -7.50
N GLY A 36 -13.43 11.27 -6.24
CA GLY A 36 -14.60 10.47 -5.85
C GLY A 36 -14.41 8.96 -5.99
N LEU A 37 -13.16 8.49 -6.03
CA LEU A 37 -12.81 7.08 -6.13
C LEU A 37 -12.71 6.43 -4.75
N PRO A 38 -12.93 5.10 -4.64
CA PRO A 38 -12.80 4.37 -3.39
C PRO A 38 -11.33 4.33 -2.90
N PRO A 39 -11.10 4.07 -1.59
CA PRO A 39 -9.76 3.99 -1.01
C PRO A 39 -8.86 2.95 -1.67
N LEU A 40 -7.55 3.06 -1.51
CA LEU A 40 -6.57 2.17 -2.15
C LEU A 40 -6.79 0.69 -1.80
N ALA A 41 -7.27 0.39 -0.59
CA ALA A 41 -7.61 -0.98 -0.17
C ALA A 41 -8.70 -1.64 -1.04
N TRP A 42 -9.49 -0.86 -1.78
CA TRP A 42 -10.45 -1.41 -2.76
C TRP A 42 -9.77 -1.91 -4.02
N TYR A 43 -8.50 -1.58 -4.27
CA TYR A 43 -7.80 -2.08 -5.44
C TYR A 43 -7.78 -3.61 -5.46
N ASP A 44 -7.49 -4.26 -4.33
CA ASP A 44 -7.49 -5.72 -4.24
C ASP A 44 -8.90 -6.27 -4.58
N VAL A 45 -9.94 -5.68 -4.01
CA VAL A 45 -11.34 -6.09 -4.29
C VAL A 45 -11.72 -5.89 -5.76
N LEU A 46 -11.36 -4.75 -6.34
CA LEU A 46 -11.66 -4.41 -7.73
C LEU A 46 -10.85 -5.28 -8.71
N HIS A 47 -9.61 -5.60 -8.36
CA HIS A 47 -8.77 -6.49 -9.15
C HIS A 47 -9.32 -7.90 -9.15
N GLU A 48 -9.66 -8.45 -7.97
CA GLU A 48 -10.28 -9.77 -7.85
C GLU A 48 -11.63 -9.85 -8.60
N LEU A 49 -12.43 -8.78 -8.53
CA LEU A 49 -13.69 -8.72 -9.28
C LEU A 49 -13.45 -8.65 -10.80
N ALA A 50 -12.45 -7.90 -11.25
CA ALA A 50 -12.09 -7.83 -12.66
C ALA A 50 -11.62 -9.19 -13.20
N GLU A 51 -10.82 -9.93 -12.41
CA GLU A 51 -10.38 -11.28 -12.74
C GLU A 51 -11.54 -12.30 -12.74
N ALA A 52 -12.52 -12.15 -11.83
CA ALA A 52 -13.68 -13.03 -11.77
C ALA A 52 -14.65 -12.87 -12.97
N GLY A 53 -14.61 -11.74 -13.68
CA GLY A 53 -15.47 -11.46 -14.83
C GLY A 53 -16.96 -11.50 -14.49
N GLU A 54 -17.81 -11.81 -15.49
CA GLU A 54 -19.28 -11.80 -15.32
C GLU A 54 -19.81 -12.81 -14.29
N GLY A 55 -19.00 -13.82 -13.91
CA GLY A 55 -19.37 -14.83 -12.93
C GLY A 55 -19.35 -14.34 -11.47
N GLY A 56 -18.70 -13.21 -11.21
CA GLY A 56 -18.58 -12.60 -9.88
C GLY A 56 -17.80 -13.44 -8.85
N LEU A 57 -17.53 -12.84 -7.69
CA LEU A 57 -16.91 -13.53 -6.56
C LEU A 57 -17.98 -14.33 -5.82
N ARG A 58 -17.96 -15.66 -5.92
CA ARG A 58 -18.87 -16.53 -5.15
C ARG A 58 -18.32 -16.75 -3.73
N PRO A 59 -19.15 -16.63 -2.68
CA PRO A 59 -18.76 -17.01 -1.31
C PRO A 59 -18.38 -18.49 -1.25
N PHE A 60 -17.38 -18.81 -0.44
CA PHE A 60 -16.99 -20.19 -0.09
C PHE A 60 -17.64 -20.64 1.22
#